data_AF-A0AAV0FFR3-F1
#
_entry.id   AF-A0AAV0FFR3-F1
#
_cell.length_a   1.000
_cell.length_b   1.000
_cell.length_c   1.000
_cell.angle_alpha   90.00
_cell.angle_beta   90.00
_cell.angle_gamma   90.00
#
_symmetry.space_group_name_H-M   'P 1'
#
loop_
_entity.id
_entity.type
_entity.pdbx_description
1 polymer ?
#
loop_
_entity_poly.entity_id
_entity_poly.type
_entity_poly.pdbx_seq_one_letter_code
_entity_poly.pdbx_strand_id
1 'polypeptide(L)'
;MATSAPKRWLPLEANPDVMNQFIWGLGVPEDQAECCDVYGLDVELLDMVPKPVLAVLFLYPITSQSEEERIQEDSKIKDISNGVFFMKQTVGNACGTIALLHAVGNITSKIKLVEGSFFDRFFKSTANMDPLERAQFLESDVEMEDAHSVAATAGDTEASDNVDTHFICFAIADEQLYELDGRRSGPISHGKSSPDTLLQDSAKVIQKMIEKNPESNNFNVIALSKKELPMLVVDNRRARSRNYDGLMLYFLCTLIVIFSWTSLCNFKYIH
;
A
#
# COMPACT_ATOMS: atom_id res chain seq x y z
N MET A 1 -11.46 -18.05 36.15
CA MET A 1 -10.39 -17.27 35.48
C MET A 1 -11.05 -15.97 35.05
N ALA A 2 -10.57 -14.82 35.53
CA ALA A 2 -11.06 -13.54 35.03
C ALA A 2 -10.65 -13.45 33.56
N THR A 3 -11.61 -13.45 32.65
CA THR A 3 -11.37 -13.16 31.24
C THR A 3 -10.90 -11.71 31.17
N SER A 4 -9.60 -11.49 30.92
CA SER A 4 -9.08 -10.16 30.61
C SER A 4 -9.89 -9.59 29.45
N ALA A 5 -10.23 -8.30 29.51
CA ALA A 5 -10.90 -7.63 28.40
C ALA A 5 -10.08 -7.82 27.10
N PRO A 6 -10.74 -8.00 25.95
CA PRO A 6 -10.02 -8.16 24.68
C PRO A 6 -9.13 -6.94 24.40
N LYS A 7 -7.92 -7.19 23.89
CA LYS A 7 -6.94 -6.14 23.55
C LYS A 7 -7.53 -5.22 22.48
N ARG A 8 -7.30 -3.91 22.64
CA ARG A 8 -7.92 -2.88 21.81
C ARG A 8 -7.02 -1.66 21.71
N TRP A 9 -6.94 -1.10 20.52
CA TRP A 9 -6.15 0.10 20.21
C TRP A 9 -7.04 1.30 19.87
N LEU A 10 -6.43 2.45 19.59
CA LEU A 10 -7.12 3.59 18.99
C LEU A 10 -7.31 3.34 17.47
N PRO A 11 -8.36 3.86 16.84
CA PRO A 11 -8.50 3.72 15.39
C PRO A 11 -7.47 4.60 14.67
N LEU A 12 -6.92 4.12 13.55
CA LEU A 12 -6.13 4.96 12.64
C LEU A 12 -7.05 5.88 11.83
N GLU A 13 -6.62 7.13 11.64
CA GLU A 13 -7.27 8.07 10.74
C GLU A 13 -7.01 7.69 9.27
N ALA A 14 -8.01 7.89 8.40
CA ALA A 14 -7.86 7.73 6.95
C ALA A 14 -7.11 8.92 6.35
N ASN A 15 -5.82 9.01 6.65
CA ASN A 15 -4.97 10.13 6.30
C ASN A 15 -3.67 9.60 5.66
N PRO A 16 -3.43 9.86 4.36
CA PRO A 16 -2.24 9.40 3.68
C PRO A 16 -0.93 9.82 4.35
N ASP A 17 -0.85 11.02 4.94
CA ASP A 17 0.37 11.49 5.61
C ASP A 17 0.70 10.64 6.85
N VAL A 18 -0.30 10.34 7.67
CA VAL A 18 -0.16 9.45 8.83
C VAL A 18 0.23 8.04 8.39
N MET A 19 -0.45 7.50 7.38
CA MET A 19 -0.17 6.15 6.86
C MET A 19 1.22 6.05 6.24
N ASN A 20 1.66 7.09 5.53
CA ASN A 20 2.99 7.21 4.95
C ASN A 20 4.08 7.16 6.03
N GLN A 21 3.99 8.03 7.05
CA GLN A 21 4.95 8.01 8.16
C GLN A 21 4.99 6.64 8.85
N PHE A 22 3.82 6.00 9.01
CA PHE A 22 3.72 4.68 9.61
C PHE A 22 4.42 3.60 8.77
N ILE A 23 4.12 3.48 7.47
CA ILE A 23 4.75 2.44 6.64
C ILE A 23 6.24 2.69 6.41
N TRP A 24 6.66 3.96 6.32
CA TRP A 24 8.06 4.32 6.15
C TRP A 24 8.88 4.03 7.40
N GLY A 25 8.34 4.37 8.58
CA GLY A 25 8.95 4.05 9.88
C GLY A 25 9.12 2.55 10.12
N LEU A 26 8.24 1.72 9.55
CA LEU A 26 8.29 0.25 9.65
C LEU A 26 9.14 -0.42 8.53
N GLY A 27 9.67 0.38 7.60
CA GLY A 27 10.70 -0.02 6.65
C GLY A 27 10.25 -0.28 5.22
N VAL A 28 9.13 0.31 4.79
CA VAL A 28 8.92 0.60 3.37
C VAL A 28 9.81 1.80 3.00
N PRO A 29 10.73 1.71 2.03
CA PRO A 29 11.50 2.89 1.63
C PRO A 29 10.59 3.96 1.02
N GLU A 30 10.85 5.23 1.34
CA GLU A 30 10.07 6.37 0.84
C GLU A 30 10.05 6.43 -0.69
N ASP A 31 11.11 6.02 -1.37
CA ASP A 31 11.22 6.00 -2.84
C ASP A 31 10.53 4.79 -3.50
N GLN A 32 9.99 3.85 -2.71
CA GLN A 32 9.36 2.63 -3.23
C GLN A 32 7.84 2.71 -3.26
N ALA A 33 7.22 3.33 -2.25
CA ALA A 33 5.76 3.42 -2.19
C ALA A 33 5.28 4.52 -1.25
N GLU A 34 4.12 5.08 -1.58
CA GLU A 34 3.41 6.06 -0.76
C GLU A 34 1.89 5.91 -0.91
N CYS A 35 1.17 6.17 0.18
CA CYS A 35 -0.26 6.35 0.25
C CYS A 35 -0.65 7.72 -0.32
N CYS A 36 -1.71 7.73 -1.12
CA CYS A 36 -2.31 8.92 -1.74
C CYS A 36 -3.83 8.86 -1.61
N ASP A 37 -4.47 10.02 -1.48
CA ASP A 37 -5.93 10.10 -1.54
C ASP A 37 -6.47 9.70 -2.92
N VAL A 38 -7.65 9.08 -2.92
CA VAL A 38 -8.46 8.88 -4.13
C VAL A 38 -9.69 9.77 -4.01
N TYR A 39 -9.70 10.88 -4.76
CA TYR A 39 -10.73 11.92 -4.64
C TYR A 39 -12.11 11.52 -5.17
N GLY A 40 -12.19 10.47 -5.98
CA GLY A 40 -13.46 9.93 -6.46
C GLY A 40 -13.27 8.66 -7.30
N LEU A 41 -14.39 8.04 -7.66
CA LEU A 41 -14.43 6.72 -8.29
C LEU A 41 -14.78 6.75 -9.78
N ASP A 42 -14.97 7.95 -10.35
CA ASP A 42 -15.04 8.14 -11.79
C ASP A 42 -13.64 8.12 -12.42
N VAL A 43 -13.59 7.84 -13.73
CA VAL A 43 -12.33 7.62 -14.45
C VAL A 43 -11.38 8.81 -14.35
N GLU A 44 -11.92 10.03 -14.41
CA GLU A 44 -11.12 11.26 -14.41
C GLU A 44 -10.41 11.46 -13.08
N LEU A 45 -11.11 11.23 -11.96
CA LEU A 45 -10.52 11.32 -10.62
C LEU A 45 -9.58 10.15 -10.30
N LEU A 46 -9.87 8.93 -10.79
CA LEU A 46 -8.96 7.79 -10.63
C LEU A 46 -7.64 7.99 -11.39
N ASP A 47 -7.66 8.69 -12.53
CA ASP A 47 -6.45 8.97 -13.32
C ASP A 47 -5.52 10.01 -12.68
N MET A 48 -5.97 10.73 -11.64
CA MET A 48 -5.12 11.63 -10.85
C MET A 48 -4.20 10.89 -9.87
N VAL A 49 -4.50 9.62 -9.56
CA VAL A 49 -3.73 8.82 -8.61
C VAL A 49 -2.39 8.40 -9.25
N PRO A 50 -1.24 8.57 -8.56
CA PRO A 50 0.05 8.13 -9.08
C PRO A 50 0.07 6.64 -9.44
N LYS A 51 0.75 6.31 -10.54
CA LYS A 51 0.81 4.95 -11.10
C LYS A 51 2.25 4.42 -11.06
N PRO A 52 2.44 3.09 -10.96
CA PRO A 52 1.41 2.07 -10.77
C PRO A 52 0.87 2.03 -9.33
N VAL A 53 -0.42 1.70 -9.21
CA VAL A 53 -1.06 1.42 -7.91
C VAL A 53 -0.70 0.00 -7.48
N LEU A 54 -0.34 -0.15 -6.22
CA LEU A 54 0.15 -1.39 -5.61
C LEU A 54 -0.93 -2.09 -4.76
N ALA A 55 -1.73 -1.31 -4.05
CA ALA A 55 -2.89 -1.75 -3.25
C ALA A 55 -3.89 -0.59 -3.08
N VAL A 56 -5.14 -0.89 -2.71
CA VAL A 56 -6.17 0.11 -2.40
C VAL A 56 -6.77 -0.18 -1.04
N LEU A 57 -6.77 0.80 -0.14
CA LEU A 57 -7.43 0.72 1.17
C LEU A 57 -8.80 1.40 1.07
N PHE A 58 -9.80 0.80 1.69
CA PHE A 58 -11.16 1.36 1.73
C PHE A 58 -11.66 1.36 3.17
N LEU A 59 -12.03 2.54 3.65
CA LEU A 59 -12.73 2.76 4.91
C LEU A 59 -14.23 2.90 4.63
N TYR A 60 -15.06 2.13 5.34
CA TYR A 60 -16.51 2.17 5.18
C TYR A 60 -17.23 1.91 6.50
N PRO A 61 -18.48 2.36 6.68
CA PRO A 61 -19.26 2.11 7.88
C PRO A 61 -19.72 0.64 7.93
N ILE A 62 -19.58 0.02 9.09
CA ILE A 62 -20.20 -1.26 9.40
C ILE A 62 -21.60 -0.98 9.94
N THR A 63 -22.59 -1.53 9.26
CA THR A 63 -23.99 -1.55 9.71
C THR A 63 -24.39 -2.98 10.12
N SER A 64 -25.44 -3.11 10.93
CA SER A 64 -25.99 -4.42 11.29
C SER A 64 -26.35 -5.27 10.06
N GLN A 65 -26.87 -4.64 9.00
CA GLN A 65 -27.16 -5.31 7.73
C GLN A 65 -25.87 -5.82 7.07
N SER A 66 -24.83 -4.99 6.98
CA SER A 66 -23.55 -5.41 6.39
C SER A 66 -22.91 -6.57 7.15
N GLU A 67 -23.10 -6.64 8.47
CA GLU A 67 -22.62 -7.75 9.29
C GLU A 67 -23.36 -9.06 9.03
N GLU A 68 -24.68 -9.00 8.90
CA GLU A 68 -25.48 -10.18 8.56
C GLU A 68 -25.09 -10.73 7.18
N GLU A 69 -24.93 -9.85 6.18
CA GLU A 69 -24.44 -10.23 4.85
C GLU A 69 -23.05 -10.87 4.91
N ARG A 70 -22.11 -10.25 5.65
CA ARG A 70 -20.76 -10.78 5.85
C ARG A 70 -20.78 -12.19 6.42
N ILE A 71 -21.58 -12.45 7.47
CA ILE A 71 -21.68 -13.78 8.10
C ILE A 71 -22.22 -14.81 7.10
N GLN A 72 -23.19 -14.44 6.27
CA GLN A 72 -23.74 -15.33 5.25
C GLN A 72 -22.73 -15.62 4.13
N GLU A 73 -21.95 -14.63 3.71
CA GLU A 73 -20.90 -14.76 2.70
C GLU A 73 -19.72 -15.60 3.19
N ASP A 74 -19.30 -15.41 4.45
CA ASP A 74 -18.15 -16.11 5.05
C ASP A 74 -18.32 -17.63 5.05
N SER A 75 -19.58 -18.11 5.09
CA SER A 75 -19.91 -19.55 4.98
C SER A 75 -19.59 -20.17 3.61
N LYS A 76 -19.41 -19.33 2.58
CA LYS A 76 -19.15 -19.73 1.19
C LYS A 76 -17.66 -19.65 0.81
N ILE A 77 -16.82 -19.09 1.68
CA ILE A 77 -15.37 -18.97 1.46
C ILE A 77 -14.78 -20.37 1.66
N LYS A 78 -14.36 -21.00 0.55
CA LYS A 78 -13.98 -22.43 0.53
C LYS A 78 -12.47 -22.68 0.48
N ASP A 79 -11.68 -21.72 0.03
CA ASP A 79 -10.23 -21.89 -0.11
C ASP A 79 -9.49 -20.57 0.16
N ILE A 80 -8.37 -20.68 0.87
CA ILE A 80 -7.36 -19.63 0.97
C ILE A 80 -6.52 -19.76 -0.31
N SER A 81 -6.47 -18.73 -1.17
CA SER A 81 -5.63 -18.79 -2.37
C SER A 81 -4.16 -18.95 -1.97
N ASN A 82 -3.48 -19.87 -2.65
CA ASN A 82 -2.04 -20.06 -2.51
C ASN A 82 -1.30 -18.86 -3.11
N GLY A 83 -0.92 -17.89 -2.28
CA GLY A 83 -0.15 -16.73 -2.74
C GLY A 83 -0.60 -15.40 -2.16
N VAL A 84 -1.81 -15.34 -1.60
CA VAL A 84 -2.32 -14.17 -0.89
C VAL A 84 -1.75 -14.13 0.53
N PHE A 85 -1.10 -13.04 0.89
CA PHE A 85 -0.83 -12.74 2.30
C PHE A 85 -2.13 -12.27 2.96
N PHE A 86 -2.62 -13.05 3.91
CA PHE A 86 -3.83 -12.75 4.68
C PHE A 86 -3.61 -13.03 6.16
N MET A 87 -4.22 -12.19 7.01
CA MET A 87 -4.21 -12.36 8.46
C MET A 87 -5.53 -11.89 9.05
N LYS A 88 -5.92 -12.53 10.16
CA LYS A 88 -7.11 -12.15 10.93
C LYS A 88 -6.88 -10.85 11.69
N GLN A 89 -7.96 -10.17 12.01
CA GLN A 89 -7.99 -9.11 13.00
C GLN A 89 -8.57 -9.66 14.29
N THR A 90 -7.80 -9.59 15.36
CA THR A 90 -8.19 -10.05 16.70
C THR A 90 -8.03 -8.97 17.76
N VAL A 91 -7.30 -7.88 17.44
CA VAL A 91 -7.24 -6.65 18.23
C VAL A 91 -8.32 -5.67 17.78
N GLY A 92 -9.09 -5.14 18.74
CA GLY A 92 -10.10 -4.10 18.46
C GLY A 92 -9.45 -2.83 17.90
N ASN A 93 -10.10 -2.20 16.91
CA ASN A 93 -9.63 -1.00 16.20
C ASN A 93 -8.31 -1.10 15.43
N ALA A 94 -7.68 -2.28 15.35
CA ALA A 94 -6.46 -2.47 14.57
C ALA A 94 -6.67 -2.53 13.05
N CYS A 95 -7.88 -2.29 12.53
CA CYS A 95 -8.24 -2.51 11.13
C CYS A 95 -7.35 -1.74 10.14
N GLY A 96 -6.98 -0.49 10.44
CA GLY A 96 -6.07 0.29 9.61
C GLY A 96 -4.68 -0.35 9.51
N THR A 97 -4.12 -0.82 10.63
CA THR A 97 -2.85 -1.56 10.65
C THR A 97 -2.95 -2.88 9.89
N ILE A 98 -4.05 -3.63 10.07
CA ILE A 98 -4.27 -4.89 9.37
C ILE A 98 -4.38 -4.66 7.86
N ALA A 99 -5.10 -3.62 7.42
CA ALA A 99 -5.20 -3.26 6.01
C ALA A 99 -3.84 -2.87 5.40
N LEU A 100 -3.00 -2.13 6.14
CA LEU A 100 -1.64 -1.80 5.70
C LEU A 100 -0.73 -3.03 5.65
N LEU A 101 -0.83 -3.96 6.61
CA LEU A 101 -0.12 -5.24 6.58
C LEU A 101 -0.55 -6.11 5.40
N HIS A 102 -1.85 -6.15 5.09
CA HIS A 102 -2.38 -6.79 3.89
C HIS A 102 -1.83 -6.12 2.62
N ALA A 103 -1.83 -4.79 2.55
CA ALA A 103 -1.30 -4.05 1.41
C ALA A 103 0.19 -4.35 1.20
N VAL A 104 1.04 -4.12 2.20
CA VAL A 104 2.50 -4.33 2.11
C VAL A 104 2.85 -5.81 1.89
N GLY A 105 2.19 -6.71 2.61
CA GLY A 105 2.43 -8.16 2.52
C GLY A 105 2.23 -8.73 1.11
N ASN A 106 1.22 -8.25 0.39
CA ASN A 106 0.91 -8.69 -0.97
C ASN A 106 1.75 -7.97 -2.06
N ILE A 107 2.66 -7.07 -1.68
CA ILE A 107 3.54 -6.36 -2.62
C ILE A 107 5.03 -6.54 -2.31
N THR A 108 5.39 -7.41 -1.37
CA THR A 108 6.78 -7.70 -0.97
C THR A 108 7.68 -8.16 -2.12
N SER A 109 7.11 -8.69 -3.21
CA SER A 109 7.83 -9.02 -4.45
C SER A 109 8.02 -7.84 -5.41
N LYS A 110 7.32 -6.72 -5.20
CA LYS A 110 7.29 -5.52 -6.05
C LYS A 110 8.06 -4.34 -5.44
N ILE A 111 8.30 -4.37 -4.13
CA ILE A 111 9.08 -3.37 -3.39
C ILE A 111 10.20 -4.07 -2.62
N LYS A 112 11.31 -3.35 -2.39
CA LYS A 112 12.40 -3.84 -1.54
C LYS A 112 12.26 -3.23 -0.15
N LEU A 113 11.81 -4.01 0.82
CA LEU A 113 11.80 -3.57 2.22
C LEU A 113 13.22 -3.31 2.72
N VAL A 114 13.36 -2.41 3.69
CA VAL A 114 14.64 -2.16 4.36
C VAL A 114 15.04 -3.41 5.14
N GLU A 115 16.22 -3.96 4.85
CA GLU A 115 16.70 -5.18 5.49
C GLU A 115 16.79 -5.00 7.01
N GLY A 116 16.23 -5.96 7.75
CA GLY A 116 16.20 -5.91 9.20
C GLY A 116 15.21 -4.90 9.77
N SER A 117 14.34 -4.25 8.98
CA SER A 117 13.24 -3.43 9.48
C SER A 117 12.13 -4.28 10.12
N PHE A 118 11.14 -3.63 10.75
CA PHE A 118 9.97 -4.31 11.28
C PHE A 118 9.30 -5.18 10.21
N PHE A 119 8.89 -4.58 9.09
CA PHE A 119 8.19 -5.32 8.04
C PHE A 119 9.04 -6.47 7.47
N ASP A 120 10.34 -6.27 7.26
CA ASP A 120 11.22 -7.35 6.79
C ASP A 120 11.23 -8.53 7.77
N ARG A 121 11.37 -8.28 9.07
CA ARG A 121 11.34 -9.33 10.10
C ARG A 121 9.96 -9.96 10.24
N PHE A 122 8.90 -9.16 10.23
CA PHE A 122 7.51 -9.62 10.39
C PHE A 122 7.14 -10.59 9.27
N PHE A 123 7.25 -10.17 8.00
CA PHE A 123 6.86 -11.01 6.87
C PHE A 123 7.71 -12.28 6.73
N LYS A 124 9.00 -12.22 7.10
CA LYS A 124 9.85 -13.43 7.16
C LYS A 124 9.42 -14.38 8.28
N SER A 125 9.12 -13.86 9.47
CA SER A 125 8.76 -14.66 10.65
C SER A 125 7.40 -15.33 10.48
N THR A 126 6.46 -14.65 9.82
CA THR A 126 5.09 -15.13 9.67
C THR A 126 4.81 -15.81 8.32
N ALA A 127 5.84 -16.08 7.51
CA ALA A 127 5.69 -16.63 6.17
C ALA A 127 4.93 -17.97 6.15
N ASN A 128 5.22 -18.84 7.12
CA ASN A 128 4.62 -20.18 7.24
C ASN A 128 3.47 -20.26 8.24
N MET A 129 3.05 -19.13 8.82
CA MET A 129 1.95 -19.08 9.77
C MET A 129 0.61 -18.98 9.05
N ASP A 130 -0.42 -19.60 9.63
CA ASP A 130 -1.79 -19.41 9.18
C ASP A 130 -2.32 -18.00 9.54
N PRO A 131 -3.50 -17.58 9.01
CA PRO A 131 -4.03 -16.25 9.27
C PRO A 131 -4.30 -15.91 10.74
N LEU A 132 -4.63 -16.90 11.58
CA LEU A 132 -4.88 -16.70 13.00
C LEU A 132 -3.57 -16.63 13.78
N GLU A 133 -2.61 -17.49 13.45
CA GLU A 133 -1.25 -17.44 14.01
C GLU A 133 -0.57 -16.09 13.72
N ARG A 134 -0.73 -15.55 12.50
CA ARG A 134 -0.28 -14.17 12.14
C ARG A 134 -0.88 -13.11 13.07
N ALA A 135 -2.17 -13.24 13.39
CA ALA A 135 -2.87 -12.30 14.26
C ALA A 135 -2.36 -12.39 15.70
N GLN A 136 -2.18 -13.61 16.21
CA GLN A 136 -1.61 -13.85 17.54
C GLN A 136 -0.16 -13.35 17.65
N PHE A 137 0.63 -13.51 16.58
CA PHE A 137 1.97 -12.94 16.51
C PHE A 137 1.93 -11.42 16.67
N LEU A 138 1.07 -10.74 15.88
CA LEU A 138 0.87 -9.29 15.95
C LEU A 138 0.36 -8.82 17.32
N GLU A 139 -0.55 -9.56 17.95
CA GLU A 139 -1.09 -9.23 19.28
C GLU A 139 -0.02 -9.11 20.35
N SER A 140 1.03 -9.93 20.25
CA SER A 140 2.14 -9.95 21.20
C SER A 140 3.27 -8.97 20.86
N ASP A 141 3.18 -8.28 19.73
CA ASP A 141 4.23 -7.42 19.22
C ASP A 141 4.10 -5.98 19.75
N VAL A 142 5.02 -5.63 20.65
CA VAL A 142 5.07 -4.31 21.29
C VAL A 142 5.56 -3.22 20.31
N GLU A 143 6.46 -3.55 19.39
CA GLU A 143 6.99 -2.58 18.41
C GLU A 143 5.89 -2.11 17.46
N MET A 144 5.04 -3.03 17.01
CA MET A 144 3.84 -2.68 16.24
C MET A 144 2.84 -1.85 17.05
N GLU A 145 2.58 -2.25 18.30
CA GLU A 145 1.64 -1.53 19.16
C GLU A 145 2.09 -0.08 19.41
N ASP A 146 3.38 0.13 19.69
CA ASP A 146 3.96 1.45 19.87
C ASP A 146 3.87 2.28 18.58
N ALA A 147 4.25 1.70 17.43
CA ALA A 147 4.16 2.37 16.14
C ALA A 147 2.72 2.76 15.80
N HIS A 148 1.77 1.86 16.07
CA HIS A 148 0.34 2.11 15.86
C HIS A 148 -0.15 3.23 16.77
N SER A 149 0.23 3.24 18.05
CA SER A 149 -0.17 4.28 18.99
C SER A 149 0.34 5.67 18.59
N VAL A 150 1.57 5.74 18.06
CA VAL A 150 2.11 6.99 17.50
C VAL A 150 1.29 7.43 16.28
N ALA A 151 1.01 6.54 15.35
CA ALA A 151 0.22 6.88 14.16
C ALA A 151 -1.22 7.31 14.50
N ALA A 152 -1.89 6.61 15.42
CA ALA A 152 -3.26 6.91 15.84
C ALA A 152 -3.41 8.27 16.54
N THR A 153 -2.32 8.85 17.03
CA THR A 153 -2.32 10.16 17.71
C THR A 153 -1.72 11.29 16.85
N ALA A 154 -1.28 10.98 15.63
CA ALA A 154 -0.65 11.93 14.70
C ALA A 154 -1.62 12.53 13.67
N GLY A 155 -2.87 12.07 13.62
CA GLY A 155 -3.90 12.56 12.71
C GLY A 155 -4.38 13.98 13.04
N ASP A 156 -5.18 14.54 12.14
CA ASP A 156 -5.73 15.90 12.29
C ASP A 156 -6.93 15.92 13.25
N THR A 157 -7.47 14.76 13.60
CA THR A 157 -8.65 14.60 14.46
C THR A 157 -8.31 13.87 15.77
N GLU A 158 -9.07 14.17 16.84
CA GLU A 158 -8.95 13.42 18.08
C GLU A 158 -9.53 12.01 17.90
N ALA A 159 -8.72 10.98 18.14
CA ALA A 159 -9.14 9.59 18.04
C ALA A 159 -10.21 9.26 19.10
N SER A 160 -11.37 8.78 18.63
CA SER A 160 -12.44 8.26 19.48
C SER A 160 -12.34 6.75 19.57
N ASP A 161 -12.57 6.20 20.76
CA ASP A 161 -12.63 4.76 20.94
C ASP A 161 -13.75 4.12 20.09
N ASN A 162 -14.94 4.70 20.14
CA ASN A 162 -16.08 4.11 19.46
C ASN A 162 -16.16 4.62 18.02
N VAL A 163 -15.79 3.76 17.07
CA VAL A 163 -15.93 3.98 15.63
C VAL A 163 -16.76 2.86 15.03
N ASP A 164 -17.65 3.24 14.11
CA ASP A 164 -18.44 2.31 13.31
C ASP A 164 -17.80 2.08 11.93
N THR A 165 -16.66 2.69 11.62
CA THR A 165 -15.94 2.53 10.35
C THR A 165 -14.88 1.43 10.41
N HIS A 166 -14.63 0.79 9.27
CA HIS A 166 -13.67 -0.31 9.15
C HIS A 166 -12.86 -0.27 7.87
N PHE A 167 -11.56 -0.53 7.99
CA PHE A 167 -10.65 -0.62 6.85
C PHE A 167 -10.57 -2.03 6.29
N ILE A 168 -10.57 -2.13 4.96
CA ILE A 168 -10.20 -3.32 4.20
C ILE A 168 -9.14 -2.97 3.16
N CYS A 169 -8.47 -3.99 2.63
CA CYS A 169 -7.47 -3.83 1.58
C CYS A 169 -7.89 -4.60 0.32
N PHE A 170 -7.71 -3.97 -0.84
CA PHE A 170 -7.75 -4.60 -2.15
C PHE A 170 -6.33 -4.77 -2.69
N ALA A 171 -5.99 -6.00 -3.07
CA ALA A 171 -4.67 -6.32 -3.63
C ALA A 171 -4.78 -7.36 -4.75
N ILE A 172 -3.76 -7.41 -5.61
CA ILE A 172 -3.64 -8.46 -6.62
C ILE A 172 -2.71 -9.56 -6.15
N ALA A 173 -3.22 -10.78 -6.22
CA ALA A 173 -2.46 -12.02 -6.14
C ALA A 173 -3.01 -12.98 -7.20
N ASP A 174 -2.16 -13.82 -7.78
CA ASP A 174 -2.57 -14.83 -8.78
C ASP A 174 -3.49 -14.29 -9.91
N GLU A 175 -3.17 -13.11 -10.43
CA GLU A 175 -3.94 -12.39 -11.47
C GLU A 175 -5.41 -12.09 -11.10
N GLN A 176 -5.73 -12.09 -9.81
CA GLN A 176 -7.07 -11.81 -9.30
C GLN A 176 -7.06 -10.65 -8.33
N LEU A 177 -8.17 -9.91 -8.30
CA LEU A 177 -8.44 -8.89 -7.30
C LEU A 177 -8.98 -9.57 -6.03
N TYR A 178 -8.33 -9.35 -4.90
CA TYR A 178 -8.78 -9.84 -3.61
C TYR A 178 -9.17 -8.70 -2.69
N GLU A 179 -10.35 -8.81 -2.06
CA GLU A 179 -10.73 -8.09 -0.85
C GLU A 179 -10.20 -8.82 0.37
N LEU A 180 -9.44 -8.11 1.20
CA LEU A 180 -8.76 -8.59 2.38
C LEU A 180 -9.33 -7.85 3.60
N ASP A 181 -10.20 -8.54 4.32
CA ASP A 181 -10.79 -8.09 5.58
C ASP A 181 -10.42 -9.07 6.69
N GLY A 182 -9.67 -8.61 7.69
CA GLY A 182 -9.26 -9.44 8.83
C GLY A 182 -10.43 -10.01 9.66
N ARG A 183 -11.64 -9.46 9.51
CA ARG A 183 -12.86 -9.93 10.19
C ARG A 183 -13.52 -11.12 9.47
N ARG A 184 -13.24 -11.31 8.17
CA ARG A 184 -13.82 -12.38 7.34
C ARG A 184 -13.10 -13.70 7.49
N SER A 185 -13.75 -14.81 7.14
CA SER A 185 -13.18 -16.16 7.22
C SER A 185 -11.94 -16.35 6.33
N GLY A 186 -11.81 -15.60 5.23
CA GLY A 186 -10.64 -15.54 4.36
C GLY A 186 -10.74 -14.43 3.30
N PRO A 187 -9.77 -14.34 2.38
CA PRO A 187 -9.82 -13.43 1.23
C PRO A 187 -11.04 -13.67 0.34
N ILE A 188 -11.59 -12.61 -0.24
CA ILE A 188 -12.66 -12.69 -1.24
C ILE A 188 -12.11 -12.33 -2.61
N SER A 189 -12.18 -13.27 -3.56
CA SER A 189 -11.85 -12.97 -4.96
C SER A 189 -13.01 -12.23 -5.63
N HIS A 190 -12.69 -11.11 -6.26
CA HIS A 190 -13.59 -10.32 -7.11
C HIS A 190 -13.35 -10.59 -8.61
N GLY A 191 -12.58 -11.63 -8.94
CA GLY A 191 -12.27 -12.04 -10.30
C GLY A 191 -10.95 -11.49 -10.83
N LYS A 192 -10.75 -11.62 -12.15
CA LYS A 192 -9.48 -11.29 -12.81
C LYS A 192 -9.16 -9.80 -12.71
N SER A 193 -7.92 -9.46 -12.40
CA SER A 193 -7.40 -8.09 -12.44
C SER A 193 -5.90 -8.09 -12.75
N SER A 194 -5.32 -6.89 -12.92
CA SER A 194 -3.92 -6.70 -13.29
C SER A 194 -3.35 -5.44 -12.62
N PRO A 195 -2.02 -5.32 -12.48
CA PRO A 195 -1.42 -4.10 -11.90
C PRO A 195 -1.91 -2.80 -12.56
N ASP A 196 -2.24 -2.84 -13.85
CA ASP A 196 -2.73 -1.67 -14.62
C ASP A 196 -4.21 -1.36 -14.38
N THR A 197 -5.00 -2.35 -13.91
CA THR A 197 -6.45 -2.22 -13.70
C THR A 197 -6.88 -2.32 -12.24
N LEU A 198 -5.93 -2.54 -11.31
CA LEU A 198 -6.17 -2.72 -9.88
C LEU A 198 -7.10 -1.64 -9.31
N LEU A 199 -6.78 -0.37 -9.56
CA LEU A 199 -7.54 0.75 -9.01
C LEU A 199 -8.96 0.80 -9.58
N GLN A 200 -9.11 0.63 -10.89
CA GLN A 200 -10.41 0.66 -11.57
C GLN A 200 -11.28 -0.52 -11.18
N ASP A 201 -10.70 -1.71 -11.02
CA ASP A 201 -11.44 -2.90 -10.62
C ASP A 201 -11.84 -2.82 -9.15
N SER A 202 -10.97 -2.30 -8.27
CA SER A 202 -11.30 -2.00 -6.88
C SER A 202 -12.42 -0.96 -6.77
N ALA A 203 -12.35 0.12 -7.55
CA ALA A 203 -13.35 1.18 -7.58
C ALA A 203 -14.75 0.64 -7.92
N LYS A 204 -14.86 -0.30 -8.87
CA LYS A 204 -16.15 -0.95 -9.21
C LYS A 204 -16.72 -1.76 -8.05
N VAL A 205 -15.87 -2.41 -7.25
CA VAL A 205 -16.32 -3.14 -6.05
C VAL A 205 -16.76 -2.16 -4.97
N ILE A 206 -15.95 -1.13 -4.73
CA ILE A 206 -16.22 -0.07 -3.75
C ILE A 206 -17.54 0.65 -4.07
N GLN A 207 -17.81 0.99 -5.33
CA GLN A 207 -19.08 1.60 -5.76
C GLN A 207 -20.29 0.75 -5.32
N LYS A 208 -20.25 -0.57 -5.52
CA LYS A 208 -21.31 -1.47 -5.08
C LYS A 208 -21.45 -1.52 -3.55
N MET A 209 -20.34 -1.39 -2.81
CA MET A 209 -20.38 -1.32 -1.35
C MET A 209 -20.99 -0.01 -0.85
N ILE A 210 -20.71 1.11 -1.53
CA ILE A 210 -21.32 2.42 -1.24
C ILE A 210 -22.81 2.40 -1.56
N GLU A 211 -23.23 1.84 -2.69
CA GLU A 211 -24.65 1.71 -3.09
C GLU A 211 -25.50 0.95 -2.05
N LYS A 212 -24.90 0.02 -1.31
CA LYS A 212 -25.55 -0.70 -0.20
C LYS A 212 -25.77 0.16 1.06
N ASN A 213 -25.14 1.33 1.14
CA ASN A 213 -25.14 2.21 2.30
C ASN A 213 -25.53 3.66 1.88
N PRO A 214 -26.73 3.87 1.29
CA PRO A 214 -27.09 5.14 0.65
C PRO A 214 -27.21 6.33 1.60
N GLU A 215 -27.38 6.07 2.90
CA GLU A 215 -27.52 7.11 3.93
C GLU A 215 -26.18 7.53 4.56
N SER A 216 -25.07 6.91 4.17
CA SER A 216 -23.74 7.23 4.72
C SER A 216 -22.94 8.11 3.77
N ASN A 217 -22.13 8.99 4.35
CA ASN A 217 -21.04 9.68 3.66
C ASN A 217 -19.66 9.31 4.23
N ASN A 218 -19.60 8.37 5.18
CA ASN A 218 -18.41 8.01 5.93
C ASN A 218 -17.57 6.98 5.17
N PHE A 219 -17.10 7.37 3.98
CA PHE A 219 -16.23 6.55 3.14
C PHE A 219 -14.93 7.28 2.87
N ASN A 220 -13.84 6.52 2.79
CA ASN A 220 -12.55 7.05 2.34
C ASN A 220 -11.81 5.97 1.56
N VAL A 221 -11.10 6.37 0.51
CA VAL A 221 -10.30 5.47 -0.34
C VAL A 221 -8.87 6.02 -0.41
N ILE A 222 -7.89 5.18 -0.09
CA ILE A 222 -6.46 5.51 -0.16
C ILE A 222 -5.80 4.51 -1.10
N ALA A 223 -5.00 4.99 -2.04
CA ALA A 223 -4.19 4.16 -2.91
C ALA A 223 -2.76 4.10 -2.38
N LEU A 224 -2.20 2.90 -2.21
CA LEU A 224 -0.76 2.72 -2.07
C LEU A 224 -0.17 2.62 -3.47
N SER A 225 0.66 3.57 -3.87
CA SER A 225 1.22 3.69 -5.22
C SER A 225 2.75 3.70 -5.19
N LYS A 226 3.41 3.39 -6.30
CA LYS A 226 4.86 3.64 -6.45
C LYS A 226 5.08 5.16 -6.42
N LYS A 227 6.02 5.61 -5.60
CA LYS A 227 6.44 7.01 -5.59
C LYS A 227 7.15 7.33 -6.88
N GLU A 228 6.65 8.32 -7.63
CA GLU A 228 7.42 8.90 -8.72
C GLU A 228 8.54 9.74 -8.10
N LEU A 229 9.79 9.32 -8.28
CA LEU A 229 10.91 10.18 -7.96
C LEU A 229 10.80 11.44 -8.82
N PRO A 230 10.83 12.65 -8.24
CA PRO A 230 10.86 13.86 -9.05
C PRO A 230 12.07 13.74 -9.97
N MET A 231 11.81 13.74 -11.28
CA MET A 231 12.85 13.76 -12.29
C MET A 231 13.78 14.91 -11.91
N LEU A 232 15.02 14.62 -11.51
CA LEU A 232 16.01 15.67 -11.28
C LEU A 232 16.11 16.44 -12.59
N VAL A 233 15.45 17.60 -12.65
CA VAL A 233 15.66 18.56 -13.73
C VAL A 233 17.09 19.03 -13.52
N VAL A 234 18.02 18.41 -14.25
CA VAL A 234 19.37 18.92 -14.39
C VAL A 234 19.22 20.26 -15.09
N ASP A 235 19.13 21.34 -14.31
CA ASP A 235 19.02 22.68 -14.83
C ASP A 235 20.35 23.04 -15.50
N ASN A 236 20.45 22.78 -16.80
CA ASN A 236 21.61 23.10 -17.62
C ASN A 236 21.78 24.62 -17.85
N ARG A 237 21.09 25.47 -17.08
CA ARG A 237 21.14 26.94 -17.20
C ARG A 237 22.09 27.64 -16.23
N ARG A 238 23.19 27.00 -15.82
CA ARG A 238 24.35 27.71 -15.24
C ARG A 238 25.68 27.23 -15.81
N ALA A 239 25.81 27.31 -17.13
CA ALA A 239 27.12 27.33 -17.80
C ALA A 239 27.19 28.49 -18.82
N ARG A 240 26.85 29.71 -18.37
CA ARG A 240 27.24 30.93 -19.09
C ARG A 240 27.34 32.10 -18.11
N SER A 241 28.49 32.78 -18.20
CA SER A 241 28.92 33.95 -17.42
C SER A 241 29.55 33.64 -16.05
N ARG A 242 30.89 33.49 -16.08
CA ARG A 242 31.83 34.36 -15.37
C ARG A 242 33.23 34.04 -15.89
N ASN A 243 33.78 34.96 -16.69
CA ASN A 243 35.22 35.05 -16.88
C ASN A 243 35.82 35.40 -15.52
N TYR A 244 36.59 34.49 -14.95
CA TYR A 244 37.66 34.82 -14.03
C TYR A 244 38.88 34.01 -14.44
N ASP A 245 39.96 34.74 -14.72
CA ASP A 245 41.29 34.22 -14.98
C ASP A 245 41.80 33.41 -13.78
N GLY A 246 42.46 32.27 -14.05
CA GLY A 246 43.45 31.69 -13.13
C GLY A 246 43.14 30.30 -12.54
N LEU A 247 43.99 29.34 -12.93
CA LEU A 247 44.38 28.10 -12.24
C LEU A 247 43.33 26.98 -11.99
N MET A 248 43.46 25.90 -12.80
CA MET A 248 43.73 24.51 -12.37
C MET A 248 42.92 23.95 -11.17
N LEU A 249 41.97 23.03 -11.43
CA LEU A 249 42.01 21.61 -10.99
C LEU A 249 40.68 20.86 -11.32
N TYR A 250 40.84 19.74 -12.04
CA TYR A 250 40.08 18.47 -12.15
C TYR A 250 38.67 18.36 -11.49
N PHE A 251 37.66 17.77 -12.13
CA PHE A 251 37.57 16.33 -12.39
C PHE A 251 36.46 15.98 -13.40
N LEU A 252 36.78 14.98 -14.22
CA LEU A 252 35.92 14.28 -15.18
C LEU A 252 34.68 13.67 -14.50
N CYS A 253 33.55 13.71 -15.20
CA CYS A 253 32.79 12.49 -15.45
C CYS A 253 32.01 12.65 -16.77
N THR A 254 32.52 12.01 -17.82
CA THR A 254 31.93 11.99 -19.16
C THR A 254 31.60 10.55 -19.52
N LEU A 255 30.41 10.37 -20.10
CA LEU A 255 30.04 9.35 -21.09
C LEU A 255 29.86 7.90 -20.62
N ILE A 256 28.65 7.37 -20.84
CA ILE A 256 28.35 6.34 -21.87
C ILE A 256 26.84 6.39 -22.12
N VAL A 257 26.41 6.89 -23.28
CA VAL A 257 25.36 6.33 -24.17
C VAL A 257 25.39 7.17 -25.46
N ILE A 258 25.96 6.68 -26.57
CA ILE A 258 25.57 7.11 -27.92
C ILE A 258 25.55 5.90 -28.87
N PHE A 259 24.30 5.48 -29.16
CA PHE A 259 23.70 5.11 -30.43
C PHE A 259 24.52 4.62 -31.64
N SER A 260 24.03 3.51 -32.20
CA SER A 260 24.20 3.13 -33.61
C SER A 260 23.47 4.09 -34.56
N TRP A 261 24.07 4.41 -35.70
CA TRP A 261 23.52 4.11 -37.04
C TRP A 261 24.43 4.63 -38.17
N THR A 262 24.59 3.77 -39.18
CA THR A 262 24.69 4.01 -40.64
C THR A 262 25.76 4.96 -41.21
N SER A 263 26.71 4.36 -41.94
CA SER A 263 26.71 4.28 -43.42
C SER A 263 28.07 4.55 -44.07
N LEU A 264 28.55 3.50 -44.75
CA LEU A 264 29.09 3.51 -46.11
C LEU A 264 30.05 4.64 -46.50
N CYS A 265 31.35 4.31 -46.61
CA CYS A 265 32.06 4.53 -47.86
C CYS A 265 33.29 3.61 -48.01
N ASN A 266 33.40 3.08 -49.23
CA ASN A 266 34.46 2.23 -49.77
C ASN A 266 35.88 2.82 -49.62
N PHE A 267 36.89 1.95 -49.53
CA PHE A 267 38.02 1.81 -50.48
C PHE A 267 39.00 0.76 -49.90
N LYS A 268 39.09 -0.43 -50.50
CA LYS A 268 40.11 -0.89 -51.47
C LYS A 268 41.51 -1.16 -50.87
N TYR A 269 41.84 -2.46 -50.85
CA TYR A 269 43.13 -3.11 -51.18
C TYR A 269 44.45 -2.51 -50.67
N ILE A 270 45.30 -3.35 -50.08
CA ILE A 270 46.59 -3.81 -50.67
C ILE A 270 47.22 -4.87 -49.74
N HIS A 271 47.59 -6.01 -50.36
CA HIS A 271 48.40 -7.17 -49.96
C HIS A 271 48.03 -8.03 -48.75
#